data_AF-A0A661VFF0-F1
#
_entry.id   AF-A0A661VFF0-F1
#
_cell.length_a   1.000
_cell.length_b   1.000
_cell.length_c   1.000
_cell.angle_alpha   90.00
_cell.angle_beta   90.00
_cell.angle_gamma   90.00
#
_symmetry.space_group_name_H-M   'P 1'
#
loop_
_entity.id
_entity.type
_entity.pdbx_description
1 polymer ?
#
loop_
_entity_poly.entity_id
_entity_poly.type
_entity_poly.pdbx_seq_one_letter_code
_entity_poly.pdbx_strand_id
1 'polypeptide(L)' 'GKAAEIHRHLLPLVNALFVVSNPTPVKYAVNQVGFNVGKPRLPLIEPDEKTAALIRDPLTDSRIDLPV' A
#
# COMPACT_ATOMS: atom_id res chain seq x y z
N GLY A 1 -21.04 -1.79 14.86
CA GLY A 1 -20.82 -0.34 15.02
C GLY A 1 -19.98 0.20 13.88
N LYS A 2 -19.99 1.52 13.65
CA LYS A 2 -19.32 2.18 12.52
C LYS A 2 -17.83 1.85 12.39
N ALA A 3 -17.13 1.70 13.51
CA ALA A 3 -15.71 1.31 13.51
C ALA A 3 -15.46 -0.03 12.81
N ALA A 4 -16.29 -1.04 13.06
CA ALA A 4 -16.14 -2.37 12.47
C ALA A 4 -16.43 -2.37 10.95
N GLU A 5 -17.33 -1.49 10.49
CA GLU A 5 -17.61 -1.28 9.06
C GLU A 5 -16.41 -0.67 8.35
N ILE A 6 -15.86 0.42 8.89
CA ILE A 6 -14.65 1.06 8.35
C ILE A 6 -13.47 0.08 8.36
N HIS A 7 -13.28 -0.66 9.45
CA HIS A 7 -12.23 -1.66 9.54
C HIS A 7 -12.33 -2.71 8.42
N ARG A 8 -13.52 -3.31 8.20
CA ARG A 8 -13.71 -4.29 7.13
C ARG A 8 -13.49 -3.70 5.73
N HIS A 9 -13.86 -2.44 5.53
CA HIS A 9 -13.61 -1.75 4.26
C HIS A 9 -12.11 -1.55 4.01
N LEU A 10 -11.33 -1.19 5.04
CA LEU A 10 -9.89 -0.96 4.93
C LEU A 10 -9.04 -2.25 5.03
N LEU A 11 -9.59 -3.33 5.56
CA LEU A 11 -8.84 -4.57 5.85
C LEU A 11 -8.10 -5.15 4.63
N PRO A 12 -8.67 -5.19 3.41
CA PRO A 12 -7.93 -5.65 2.23
C PRO A 12 -6.67 -4.82 1.96
N LEU A 13 -6.78 -3.48 2.04
CA LEU A 13 -5.65 -2.57 1.88
C LEU A 13 -4.63 -2.74 3.00
N VAL A 14 -5.08 -2.87 4.26
CA VAL A 14 -4.17 -3.10 5.41
C VAL A 14 -3.40 -4.41 5.22
N ASN A 15 -4.05 -5.49 4.82
CA ASN A 15 -3.37 -6.77 4.58
C ASN A 15 -2.34 -6.64 3.45
N ALA A 16 -2.68 -5.95 2.36
CA ALA A 16 -1.78 -5.70 1.24
C ALA A 16 -0.54 -4.88 1.65
N LEU A 17 -0.71 -3.86 2.49
CA LEU A 17 0.39 -3.02 2.99
C LEU A 17 1.32 -3.73 3.99
N PHE A 18 0.99 -4.96 4.40
CA PHE A 18 1.78 -5.78 5.31
C PHE A 18 2.17 -7.13 4.69
N VAL A 19 2.02 -7.29 3.36
CA VAL A 19 2.37 -8.53 2.65
C VAL A 19 3.86 -8.88 2.73
N VAL A 20 4.72 -7.87 2.86
CA VAL A 20 6.15 -7.98 3.13
C VAL A 20 6.56 -6.94 4.18
N SER A 21 7.82 -6.99 4.64
CA SER A 21 8.35 -6.10 5.68
C SER A 21 8.13 -4.62 5.37
N ASN A 22 7.53 -3.91 6.33
CA ASN A 22 7.44 -2.46 6.28
C ASN A 22 8.82 -1.80 6.39
N PRO A 23 9.04 -0.62 5.76
CA PRO A 23 8.10 0.18 4.97
C PRO A 23 8.02 -0.13 3.46
N THR A 24 8.52 -1.27 2.96
CA THR A 24 8.55 -1.55 1.51
C THR A 24 7.16 -1.42 0.83
N PRO A 25 6.08 -2.04 1.32
CA PRO A 25 4.77 -1.93 0.66
C PRO A 25 4.19 -0.53 0.67
N VAL A 26 4.30 0.16 1.81
CA VAL A 26 3.79 1.52 1.98
C VAL A 26 4.51 2.50 1.06
N LYS A 27 5.84 2.39 0.94
CA LYS A 27 6.61 3.22 -0.01
C LYS A 27 6.19 2.97 -1.45
N TYR A 28 6.01 1.71 -1.83
CA TYR A 28 5.54 1.37 -3.17
C TYR A 28 4.15 1.99 -3.42
N ALA A 29 3.20 1.77 -2.50
CA ALA A 29 1.83 2.27 -2.60
C ALA A 29 1.75 3.79 -2.79
N VAL A 30 2.42 4.58 -1.94
CA VAL A 30 2.33 6.05 -2.01
C VAL A 30 3.01 6.62 -3.25
N ASN A 31 4.05 5.97 -3.77
CA ASN A 31 4.62 6.32 -5.08
C ASN A 31 3.60 6.07 -6.21
N GLN A 32 2.82 4.97 -6.15
CA GLN A 32 1.76 4.70 -7.15
C GLN A 32 0.64 5.76 -7.13
N VAL A 33 0.37 6.35 -5.97
CA VAL A 33 -0.63 7.42 -5.81
C VAL A 33 -0.10 8.80 -6.24
N GLY A 34 1.19 8.90 -6.59
CA GLY A 34 1.81 10.13 -7.11
C GLY A 34 2.72 10.86 -6.13
N PHE A 35 2.87 10.36 -4.89
CA PHE A 35 3.78 10.96 -3.92
C PHE A 35 5.19 10.39 -4.08
N ASN A 36 6.14 11.20 -4.56
CA ASN A 36 7.52 10.76 -4.79
C ASN A 36 8.31 10.59 -3.47
N VAL A 37 8.25 9.40 -2.86
CA VAL A 37 9.03 9.04 -1.65
C VAL A 37 10.32 8.29 -1.97
N GLY A 38 10.60 8.06 -3.25
CA GLY A 38 11.74 7.29 -3.73
C GLY A 38 11.69 5.81 -3.31
N LYS A 39 12.82 5.11 -3.54
CA LYS A 39 12.95 3.68 -3.29
C LYS A 39 13.34 3.38 -1.83
N PRO A 40 13.06 2.17 -1.32
CA PRO A 40 13.68 1.69 -0.08
C PRO A 40 15.21 1.70 -0.18
N ARG A 41 15.89 1.81 0.95
CA ARG A 41 17.34 1.60 1.05
C ARG A 41 17.59 0.19 1.55
N LEU A 42 18.73 -0.39 1.14
CA LEU A 42 19.18 -1.66 1.67
C LEU A 42 19.20 -1.64 3.22
N PRO A 43 18.85 -2.76 3.87
CA PRO A 43 18.61 -4.08 3.28
C PRO A 43 17.23 -4.28 2.64
N LEU A 44 16.35 -3.27 2.67
CA LEU A 44 15.04 -3.35 2.05
C LEU A 44 15.15 -3.04 0.55
N ILE A 45 14.37 -3.76 -0.24
CA ILE A 45 14.31 -3.65 -1.69
C ILE A 45 12.88 -3.35 -2.15
N GLU A 46 12.74 -2.98 -3.42
CA GLU A 46 11.42 -2.88 -4.06
C GLU A 46 10.74 -4.26 -4.12
N PRO A 47 9.39 -4.31 -4.05
CA PRO A 47 8.68 -5.57 -4.22
C PRO A 47 8.91 -6.13 -5.62
N ASP A 48 8.91 -7.46 -5.75
CA ASP A 48 8.80 -8.11 -7.06
C ASP A 48 7.41 -7.87 -7.68
N GLU A 49 7.23 -8.15 -8.97
CA GLU A 49 5.96 -7.85 -9.66
C GLU A 49 4.75 -8.55 -9.01
N LYS A 50 4.96 -9.77 -8.50
CA LYS A 50 3.90 -10.53 -7.82
C LYS A 50 3.44 -9.79 -6.55
N THR A 51 4.38 -9.33 -5.74
CA THR A 51 4.11 -8.58 -4.51
C THR A 51 3.57 -7.18 -4.83
N ALA A 52 4.09 -6.54 -5.87
CA ALA A 52 3.65 -5.24 -6.35
C ALA A 52 2.18 -5.27 -6.80
N ALA A 53 1.74 -6.32 -7.50
CA ALA A 53 0.35 -6.53 -7.87
C ALA A 53 -0.57 -6.64 -6.64
N LEU A 54 -0.17 -7.42 -5.63
CA LEU A 54 -0.92 -7.55 -4.38
C LEU A 54 -1.12 -6.22 -3.64
N ILE A 55 -0.22 -5.25 -3.83
CA ILE A 55 -0.33 -3.90 -3.26
C ILE A 55 -1.15 -2.98 -4.17
N ARG A 56 -0.90 -3.02 -5.48
CA ARG A 56 -1.52 -2.13 -6.48
C ARG A 56 -3.01 -2.38 -6.66
N ASP A 57 -3.44 -3.64 -6.65
CA ASP A 57 -4.83 -3.97 -6.97
C ASP A 57 -5.81 -3.41 -5.91
N PRO A 58 -5.58 -3.58 -4.59
CA PRO A 58 -6.44 -2.99 -3.56
C PRO A 58 -6.39 -1.45 -3.48
N LEU A 59 -5.32 -0.83 -3.99
CA LEU A 59 -5.23 0.63 -4.09
C LEU A 59 -6.23 1.20 -5.10
N THR A 60 -6.54 0.46 -6.16
CA THR A 60 -7.48 0.90 -7.21
C THR A 60 -8.92 0.94 -6.70
N ASP A 61 -9.27 0.00 -5.80
CA ASP A 61 -10.60 -0.07 -5.17
C ASP A 61 -10.79 0.97 -4.05
N SER A 62 -9.70 1.60 -3.61
CA SER A 62 -9.70 2.55 -2.50
C SER A 62 -9.78 3.99 -3.02
N ARG A 63 -10.70 4.80 -2.47
CA ARG A 63 -10.67 6.25 -2.70
C ARG A 63 -9.52 6.86 -1.91
N ILE A 64 -8.50 7.34 -2.59
CA ILE A 64 -7.35 8.02 -1.97
C ILE A 64 -7.41 9.50 -2.33
N ASP A 65 -7.55 10.34 -1.32
CA ASP A 65 -7.72 11.80 -1.41
C ASP A 65 -6.48 12.58 -0.98
N LEU A 66 -5.30 12.07 -1.37
CA LEU A 66 -4.02 12.73 -1.08
C LEU A 66 -3.85 13.99 -1.94
N PRO A 67 -3.36 15.11 -1.37
CA PRO A 67 -2.99 16.30 -2.12
C PRO A 67 -1.60 16.09 -2.75
N VAL A 68 -1.55 15.37 -3.86
CA VAL A 68 -0.32 15.12 -4.64
C VAL A 68 -0.10 16.15 -5.73
#